data_AF-A0A926AFA0-F1
#
_entry.id   AF-A0A926AFA0-F1
#
_cell.length_a   1.000
_cell.length_b   1.000
_cell.length_c   1.000
_cell.angle_alpha   90.00
_cell.angle_beta   90.00
_cell.angle_gamma   90.00
#
_symmetry.space_group_name_H-M   'P 1'
#
loop_
_entity.id
_entity.type
_entity.pdbx_description
1 polymer ?
#
loop_
_entity_poly.entity_id
_entity_poly.type
_entity_poly.pdbx_seq_one_letter_code
_entity_poly.pdbx_strand_id
1 'polypeptide(L)'
;MSAAADPALIRIPFCRRFPATVAVLATLALGTATATASRAIITKGGTGRNLSRPAGEYAGRGWELTGEWGGFLGVPIAPHYFVTAKHVGGGVGQKLLFRGAAYTTVEALSCPDSDLGVWRVRERFPVWAQLYPRRDEAGKEIFLVGRGTARGAPVVTQQGVLRGWRWGADDHRQSWGVNRVLGIADYTNPAGHWRNDLLTFAFDADGGPHEGIVSGSDSGGAVFLQDTDGVWKLGGILYGVDGTPYAPTAEGKGAAGGAFLDTRDLYERDRRTGEMHYHDPLRPAPEPTVAGATRISSSLPYLQSVVPDLRPFPWVWILAGVAAATTATALAIHLRRRGSALLQRRQARGR
;
A
#
# COMPACT_ATOMS: atom_id res chain seq x y z
N MET A 1 37.53 15.92 -16.79
CA MET A 1 37.40 15.72 -15.32
C MET A 1 35.92 15.63 -15.00
N SER A 2 35.47 14.52 -14.40
CA SER A 2 34.05 14.24 -14.21
C SER A 2 33.61 14.70 -12.81
N ALA A 3 32.72 15.69 -12.75
CA ALA A 3 32.05 16.05 -11.50
C ALA A 3 30.89 15.08 -11.26
N ALA A 4 31.03 14.18 -10.29
CA ALA A 4 29.91 13.37 -9.84
C ALA A 4 28.90 14.25 -9.10
N ALA A 5 27.61 14.11 -9.42
CA ALA A 5 26.55 14.79 -8.70
C ALA A 5 26.41 14.18 -7.30
N ASP A 6 26.50 15.03 -6.28
CA ASP A 6 26.28 14.67 -4.88
C ASP A 6 24.80 14.28 -4.66
N PRO A 7 24.47 13.07 -4.17
CA PRO A 7 23.10 12.66 -3.92
C PRO A 7 22.53 13.45 -2.73
N ALA A 8 21.89 14.58 -3.04
CA ALA A 8 21.29 15.46 -2.06
C ALA A 8 20.37 14.69 -1.09
N LEU A 9 20.71 14.73 0.20
CA LEU A 9 19.87 14.22 1.29
C LEU A 9 18.53 14.96 1.28
N ILE A 10 17.49 14.32 0.74
CA ILE A 10 16.10 14.82 0.82
C ILE A 10 15.68 14.75 2.29
N ARG A 11 15.86 15.87 2.99
CA ARG A 11 15.38 16.06 4.37
C ARG A 11 13.87 16.26 4.34
N ILE A 12 13.10 15.18 4.50
CA ILE A 12 11.66 15.28 4.68
C ILE A 12 11.38 16.02 6.00
N PRO A 13 10.68 17.17 5.99
CA PRO A 13 10.44 17.97 7.19
C PRO A 13 9.26 17.42 8.00
N PHE A 14 9.34 16.18 8.48
CA PHE A 14 8.42 15.72 9.52
C PHE A 14 8.58 16.60 10.78
N CYS A 15 7.47 17.04 11.35
CA CYS A 15 7.40 18.12 12.33
C CYS A 15 8.46 18.07 13.45
N ARG A 16 9.12 19.21 13.67
CA ARG A 16 10.13 19.38 14.73
C ARG A 16 9.52 19.32 16.14
N ARG A 17 10.09 18.46 16.99
CA ARG A 17 10.23 18.52 18.47
C ARG A 17 8.97 18.85 19.31
N PHE A 18 8.52 17.89 20.12
CA PHE A 18 7.74 18.13 21.35
C PHE A 18 8.16 17.22 22.51
N PRO A 19 8.14 17.70 23.76
CA PRO A 19 8.16 16.83 24.94
C PRO A 19 6.78 16.20 25.17
N ALA A 20 6.74 15.07 25.87
CA ALA A 20 5.53 14.26 26.04
C ALA A 20 4.64 14.74 27.21
N THR A 21 3.31 14.67 27.04
CA THR A 21 2.37 14.39 28.14
C THR A 21 1.11 13.70 27.60
N VAL A 22 0.56 12.75 28.37
CA VAL A 22 -0.60 11.93 28.02
C VAL A 22 -1.86 12.46 28.72
N ALA A 23 -3.00 12.45 28.04
CA ALA A 23 -4.32 12.38 28.69
C ALA A 23 -5.31 11.62 27.80
N VAL A 24 -5.92 10.56 28.35
CA VAL A 24 -7.02 9.80 27.73
C VAL A 24 -8.33 10.33 28.29
N LEU A 25 -9.32 10.60 27.44
CA LEU A 25 -10.73 10.60 27.82
C LEU A 25 -11.59 10.12 26.65
N ALA A 26 -12.42 9.11 26.91
CA ALA A 26 -13.36 8.56 25.94
C ALA A 26 -14.77 9.13 26.17
N THR A 27 -15.55 9.31 25.10
CA THR A 27 -17.00 9.49 25.19
C THR A 27 -17.68 8.75 24.04
N LEU A 28 -18.70 7.97 24.39
CA LEU A 28 -19.47 7.14 23.46
C LEU A 28 -20.69 7.92 22.97
N ALA A 29 -20.97 7.91 21.67
CA ALA A 29 -22.25 8.35 21.13
C ALA A 29 -22.68 7.41 19.99
N LEU A 30 -23.80 6.70 20.19
CA LEU A 30 -24.39 5.84 19.16
C LEU A 30 -25.13 6.69 18.13
N GLY A 31 -24.76 6.55 16.85
CA GLY A 31 -25.52 7.06 15.71
C GLY A 31 -25.48 6.05 14.59
N THR A 32 -26.60 5.37 14.32
CA THR A 32 -26.68 4.33 13.29
C THR A 32 -26.79 4.94 11.89
N ALA A 33 -25.65 5.32 11.33
CA ALA A 33 -25.47 5.41 9.89
C ALA A 33 -24.75 4.15 9.41
N THR A 34 -25.40 3.32 8.58
CA THR A 34 -24.76 2.17 7.93
C THR A 34 -23.91 2.65 6.75
N ALA A 35 -22.80 3.34 7.07
CA ALA A 35 -21.76 3.66 6.11
C ALA A 35 -21.06 2.37 5.64
N THR A 36 -21.36 1.96 4.40
CA THR A 36 -20.73 0.82 3.72
C THR A 36 -19.33 1.13 3.18
N ALA A 37 -18.55 0.09 2.84
CA ALA A 37 -17.11 0.17 3.03
C ALA A 37 -16.16 -0.53 1.95
N SER A 38 -15.18 0.22 1.35
CA SER A 38 -13.87 0.01 0.59
C SER A 38 -12.55 0.87 0.94
N ARG A 39 -11.28 0.40 1.10
CA ARG A 39 -10.12 1.20 1.67
C ARG A 39 -8.95 0.98 0.70
N ALA A 40 -8.22 1.98 0.20
CA ALA A 40 -7.28 1.75 -0.90
C ALA A 40 -6.09 2.73 -1.14
N ILE A 41 -5.15 2.26 -1.99
CA ILE A 41 -4.25 3.05 -2.84
C ILE A 41 -5.10 3.89 -3.80
N ILE A 42 -4.85 5.20 -3.82
CA ILE A 42 -5.48 6.12 -4.77
C ILE A 42 -4.65 6.13 -6.05
N THR A 43 -5.30 5.99 -7.19
CA THR A 43 -4.68 5.98 -8.53
C THR A 43 -5.28 7.04 -9.45
N LYS A 44 -4.54 7.41 -10.50
CA LYS A 44 -4.98 8.44 -11.46
C LYS A 44 -6.15 7.99 -12.34
N GLY A 45 -6.23 6.72 -12.69
CA GLY A 45 -7.22 6.16 -13.61
C GLY A 45 -8.68 6.48 -13.27
N GLY A 46 -9.60 6.27 -14.24
CA GLY A 46 -10.99 6.73 -14.14
C GLY A 46 -11.76 6.26 -12.89
N THR A 47 -11.48 5.05 -12.38
CA THR A 47 -12.07 4.51 -11.15
C THR A 47 -11.46 5.04 -9.85
N GLY A 48 -10.32 5.73 -9.93
CA GLY A 48 -9.53 6.21 -8.80
C GLY A 48 -8.82 5.13 -8.00
N ARG A 49 -9.07 3.85 -8.27
CA ARG A 49 -8.56 2.67 -7.53
C ARG A 49 -8.57 1.44 -8.44
N ASN A 50 -7.55 0.59 -8.41
CA ASN A 50 -7.62 -0.74 -9.02
C ASN A 50 -8.06 -1.76 -7.95
N LEU A 51 -9.31 -2.22 -8.03
CA LEU A 51 -9.97 -3.06 -7.01
C LEU A 51 -10.12 -4.54 -7.41
N SER A 52 -9.92 -4.86 -8.68
CA SER A 52 -9.83 -6.23 -9.18
C SER A 52 -8.41 -6.75 -9.00
N ARG A 53 -8.29 -8.07 -8.82
CA ARG A 53 -7.00 -8.78 -8.93
C ARG A 53 -6.26 -8.31 -10.21
N PRO A 54 -4.96 -7.99 -10.13
CA PRO A 54 -4.17 -7.63 -11.30
C PRO A 54 -4.17 -8.72 -12.38
N ALA A 55 -4.12 -8.30 -13.63
CA ALA A 55 -4.03 -9.15 -14.81
C ALA A 55 -2.94 -8.62 -15.76
N GLY A 56 -2.63 -9.37 -16.83
CA GLY A 56 -1.60 -8.99 -17.79
C GLY A 56 -0.23 -8.84 -17.13
N GLU A 57 0.49 -7.77 -17.47
CA GLU A 57 1.83 -7.47 -16.94
C GLU A 57 1.89 -7.24 -15.41
N TYR A 58 0.74 -6.96 -14.78
CA TYR A 58 0.62 -6.73 -13.33
C TYR A 58 0.28 -8.01 -12.55
N ALA A 59 0.00 -9.13 -13.22
CA ALA A 59 -0.27 -10.40 -12.57
C ALA A 59 0.97 -10.94 -11.82
N GLY A 60 0.78 -11.53 -10.64
CA GLY A 60 1.86 -12.14 -9.85
C GLY A 60 2.82 -11.16 -9.17
N ARG A 61 2.52 -9.85 -9.16
CA ARG A 61 3.34 -8.82 -8.48
C ARG A 61 3.15 -8.75 -6.96
N GLY A 62 2.62 -9.80 -6.33
CA GLY A 62 2.48 -9.92 -4.87
C GLY A 62 1.10 -9.61 -4.29
N TRP A 63 0.12 -9.23 -5.10
CA TRP A 63 -1.28 -8.98 -4.69
C TRP A 63 -1.90 -10.11 -3.85
N GLU A 64 -1.63 -11.36 -4.23
CA GLU A 64 -2.10 -12.58 -3.54
C GLU A 64 -1.34 -12.92 -2.25
N LEU A 65 -0.29 -12.16 -1.93
CA LEU A 65 0.57 -12.38 -0.76
C LEU A 65 0.24 -11.42 0.38
N THR A 66 -0.81 -10.61 0.24
CA THR A 66 -1.30 -9.71 1.29
C THR A 66 -2.56 -10.29 1.94
N GLY A 67 -2.66 -10.18 3.26
CA GLY A 67 -3.82 -10.57 4.06
C GLY A 67 -4.35 -9.40 4.90
N GLU A 68 -5.57 -9.53 5.40
CA GLU A 68 -6.25 -8.51 6.18
C GLU A 68 -5.92 -8.63 7.68
N TRP A 69 -5.43 -7.53 8.27
CA TRP A 69 -5.06 -7.45 9.68
C TRP A 69 -5.90 -6.40 10.40
N GLY A 70 -7.05 -6.82 10.95
CA GLY A 70 -8.01 -5.88 11.55
C GLY A 70 -8.51 -4.87 10.51
N GLY A 71 -8.22 -3.59 10.72
CA GLY A 71 -8.49 -2.53 9.73
C GLY A 71 -7.46 -2.40 8.61
N PHE A 72 -6.26 -2.96 8.82
CA PHE A 72 -5.03 -2.76 8.05
C PHE A 72 -4.66 -4.01 7.23
N LEU A 73 -3.41 -4.12 6.79
CA LEU A 73 -2.89 -5.26 6.05
C LEU A 73 -1.69 -5.92 6.75
N GLY A 74 -1.36 -7.14 6.33
CA GLY A 74 -0.13 -7.84 6.70
C GLY A 74 0.32 -8.81 5.61
N VAL A 75 1.60 -9.15 5.58
CA VAL A 75 2.22 -9.98 4.53
C VAL A 75 2.90 -11.20 5.16
N PRO A 76 2.45 -12.44 4.89
CA PRO A 76 3.20 -13.64 5.27
C PRO A 76 4.60 -13.63 4.63
N ILE A 77 5.64 -13.91 5.43
CA ILE A 77 7.05 -13.92 4.99
C ILE A 77 7.79 -15.23 5.32
N ALA A 78 7.18 -16.09 6.12
CA ALA A 78 7.65 -17.44 6.42
C ALA A 78 6.43 -18.31 6.80
N PRO A 79 6.58 -19.64 6.96
CA PRO A 79 5.44 -20.54 7.14
C PRO A 79 4.53 -20.22 8.33
N HIS A 80 5.07 -19.59 9.39
CA HIS A 80 4.32 -19.23 10.60
C HIS A 80 4.44 -17.75 10.96
N TYR A 81 4.92 -16.90 10.04
CA TYR A 81 5.20 -15.49 10.34
C TYR A 81 4.71 -14.56 9.25
N PHE A 82 4.12 -13.43 9.66
CA PHE A 82 3.80 -12.31 8.80
C PHE A 82 4.35 -10.99 9.37
N VAL A 83 4.46 -9.98 8.52
CA VAL A 83 4.85 -8.61 8.92
C VAL A 83 3.75 -7.61 8.63
N THR A 84 3.74 -6.53 9.41
CA THR A 84 2.90 -5.34 9.24
C THR A 84 3.63 -4.12 9.83
N ALA A 85 3.05 -2.93 9.71
CA ALA A 85 3.60 -1.73 10.31
C ALA A 85 3.43 -1.78 11.85
N LYS A 86 4.46 -1.47 12.63
CA LYS A 86 4.42 -1.61 14.10
C LYS A 86 3.36 -0.70 14.71
N HIS A 87 3.21 0.53 14.21
CA HIS A 87 2.24 1.50 14.72
C HIS A 87 0.77 1.09 14.60
N VAL A 88 0.40 0.10 13.77
CA VAL A 88 -0.99 -0.37 13.68
C VAL A 88 -1.37 -1.32 14.82
N GLY A 89 -0.38 -1.87 15.51
CA GLY A 89 -0.57 -2.76 16.65
C GLY A 89 -1.39 -4.01 16.33
N GLY A 90 -2.22 -4.41 17.31
CA GLY A 90 -3.02 -5.63 17.31
C GLY A 90 -2.77 -6.46 18.58
N GLY A 91 -3.35 -7.67 18.64
CA GLY A 91 -3.25 -8.55 19.81
C GLY A 91 -2.83 -9.98 19.49
N VAL A 92 -2.28 -10.68 20.48
CA VAL A 92 -2.17 -12.15 20.46
C VAL A 92 -3.59 -12.75 20.53
N GLY A 93 -3.87 -13.76 19.70
CA GLY A 93 -5.21 -14.32 19.51
C GLY A 93 -6.04 -13.63 18.42
N GLN A 94 -5.61 -12.47 17.91
CA GLN A 94 -6.21 -11.83 16.74
C GLN A 94 -5.90 -12.64 15.47
N LYS A 95 -6.75 -12.50 14.45
CA LYS A 95 -6.64 -13.25 13.19
C LYS A 95 -6.13 -12.36 12.05
N LEU A 96 -5.14 -12.83 11.31
CA LEU A 96 -4.88 -12.40 9.94
C LEU A 96 -5.82 -13.20 9.02
N LEU A 97 -6.60 -12.54 8.16
CA LEU A 97 -7.39 -13.23 7.13
C LEU A 97 -6.59 -13.27 5.83
N PHE A 98 -6.16 -14.45 5.41
CA PHE A 98 -5.30 -14.62 4.25
C PHE A 98 -5.83 -15.73 3.32
N ARG A 99 -6.09 -15.37 2.05
CA ARG A 99 -6.63 -16.27 1.01
C ARG A 99 -7.87 -17.06 1.44
N GLY A 100 -8.74 -16.46 2.25
CA GLY A 100 -9.99 -17.07 2.74
C GLY A 100 -9.86 -17.94 4.00
N ALA A 101 -8.64 -18.10 4.55
CA ALA A 101 -8.40 -18.77 5.82
C ALA A 101 -7.99 -17.76 6.91
N ALA A 102 -8.20 -18.11 8.17
CA ALA A 102 -7.81 -17.30 9.32
C ALA A 102 -6.56 -17.88 10.00
N TYR A 103 -5.62 -17.00 10.36
CA TYR A 103 -4.35 -17.36 11.00
C TYR A 103 -4.26 -16.61 12.33
N THR A 104 -4.29 -17.35 13.43
CA THR A 104 -4.38 -16.88 14.81
C THR A 104 -2.99 -16.53 15.33
N THR A 105 -2.77 -15.27 15.72
CA THR A 105 -1.50 -14.85 16.30
C THR A 105 -1.24 -15.50 17.65
N VAL A 106 0.02 -15.87 17.90
CA VAL A 106 0.50 -16.47 19.15
C VAL A 106 1.66 -15.69 19.77
N GLU A 107 2.30 -14.82 18.99
CA GLU A 107 3.49 -14.07 19.40
C GLU A 107 3.54 -12.74 18.62
N ALA A 108 4.00 -11.68 19.28
CA ALA A 108 4.19 -10.35 18.70
C ALA A 108 5.62 -9.88 18.99
N LEU A 109 6.35 -9.52 17.94
CA LEU A 109 7.76 -9.12 18.00
C LEU A 109 7.92 -7.77 17.28
N SER A 110 8.70 -6.88 17.86
CA SER A 110 8.93 -5.53 17.31
C SER A 110 10.39 -5.37 16.90
N CYS A 111 10.63 -5.02 15.63
CA CYS A 111 11.97 -4.62 15.21
C CYS A 111 12.38 -3.37 15.99
N PRO A 112 13.52 -3.35 16.72
CA PRO A 112 13.89 -2.19 17.53
C PRO A 112 14.02 -0.94 16.64
N ASP A 113 14.77 -1.04 15.55
CA ASP A 113 15.21 0.09 14.72
C ASP A 113 14.38 0.28 13.43
N SER A 114 13.07 0.07 13.50
CA SER A 114 12.12 0.44 12.42
C SER A 114 10.67 0.39 12.90
N ASP A 115 9.73 0.90 12.09
CA ASP A 115 8.29 0.66 12.30
C ASP A 115 7.84 -0.72 11.76
N LEU A 116 8.65 -1.78 11.92
CA LEU A 116 8.29 -3.13 11.48
C LEU A 116 7.82 -3.99 12.66
N GLY A 117 6.59 -4.49 12.56
CA GLY A 117 6.03 -5.52 13.46
C GLY A 117 6.09 -6.90 12.80
N VAL A 118 6.57 -7.88 13.54
CA VAL A 118 6.64 -9.30 13.14
C VAL A 118 5.67 -10.09 14.03
N TRP A 119 4.80 -10.88 13.41
CA TRP A 119 3.77 -11.63 14.10
C TRP A 119 3.88 -13.11 13.78
N ARG A 120 3.90 -13.95 14.82
CA ARG A 120 3.84 -15.40 14.66
C ARG A 120 2.39 -15.87 14.74
N VAL A 121 2.03 -16.82 13.89
CA VAL A 121 0.71 -17.48 13.88
C VAL A 121 0.83 -18.97 14.21
N ARG A 122 -0.26 -19.56 14.70
CA ARG A 122 -0.36 -20.98 15.04
C ARG A 122 -0.36 -21.87 13.79
N GLU A 123 -1.14 -21.46 12.79
CA GLU A 123 -1.40 -22.20 11.56
C GLU A 123 -0.27 -21.97 10.54
N ARG A 124 -0.13 -22.86 9.55
CA ARG A 124 0.91 -22.75 8.52
C ARG A 124 0.38 -22.05 7.27
N PHE A 125 1.01 -20.94 6.86
CA PHE A 125 0.74 -20.29 5.60
C PHE A 125 1.09 -21.20 4.40
N PRO A 126 0.20 -21.32 3.39
CA PRO A 126 0.44 -22.17 2.22
C PRO A 126 1.41 -21.54 1.20
N VAL A 127 1.56 -20.21 1.24
CA VAL A 127 2.49 -19.40 0.45
C VAL A 127 2.91 -18.19 1.29
N TRP A 128 4.07 -17.62 1.02
CA TRP A 128 4.57 -16.39 1.64
C TRP A 128 5.44 -15.60 0.66
N ALA A 129 5.58 -14.30 0.90
CA ALA A 129 6.45 -13.42 0.13
C ALA A 129 7.92 -13.74 0.39
N GLN A 130 8.73 -13.67 -0.66
CA GLN A 130 10.17 -13.53 -0.51
C GLN A 130 10.50 -12.09 -0.14
N LEU A 131 11.54 -11.89 0.66
CA LEU A 131 12.06 -10.57 1.02
C LEU A 131 13.02 -10.06 -0.06
N TYR A 132 12.98 -8.77 -0.35
CA TYR A 132 13.92 -8.11 -1.25
C TYR A 132 15.26 -7.89 -0.51
N PRO A 133 16.38 -8.51 -0.94
CA PRO A 133 17.60 -8.56 -0.14
C PRO A 133 18.58 -7.40 -0.42
N ARG A 134 18.45 -6.73 -1.56
CA ARG A 134 19.40 -5.73 -2.03
C ARG A 134 19.09 -4.34 -1.48
N ARG A 135 20.04 -3.42 -1.68
CA ARG A 135 19.98 -2.01 -1.26
C ARG A 135 20.01 -1.03 -2.44
N ASP A 136 19.50 -1.48 -3.59
CA ASP A 136 19.49 -0.81 -4.89
C ASP A 136 18.08 -0.35 -5.32
N GLU A 137 17.15 -0.14 -4.38
CA GLU A 137 15.73 0.11 -4.66
C GLU A 137 15.47 1.44 -5.38
N ALA A 138 16.35 2.44 -5.20
CA ALA A 138 16.19 3.77 -5.81
C ALA A 138 16.06 3.70 -7.33
N GLY A 139 15.04 4.39 -7.88
CA GLY A 139 14.72 4.37 -9.30
C GLY A 139 13.97 3.12 -9.78
N LYS A 140 13.75 2.08 -8.95
CA LYS A 140 12.99 0.89 -9.36
C LYS A 140 11.49 1.12 -9.31
N GLU A 141 10.77 0.43 -10.21
CA GLU A 141 9.31 0.34 -10.14
C GLU A 141 8.89 -0.44 -8.89
N ILE A 142 7.88 0.07 -8.19
CA ILE A 142 7.22 -0.58 -7.07
C ILE A 142 5.78 -0.93 -7.42
N PHE A 143 5.34 -2.10 -6.95
CA PHE A 143 3.95 -2.51 -6.96
C PHE A 143 3.38 -2.36 -5.56
N LEU A 144 2.36 -1.51 -5.41
CA LEU A 144 1.74 -1.15 -4.15
C LEU A 144 0.49 -2.00 -3.92
N VAL A 145 0.37 -2.60 -2.73
CA VAL A 145 -0.88 -3.23 -2.26
C VAL A 145 -1.30 -2.55 -0.98
N GLY A 146 -2.43 -1.85 -1.04
CA GLY A 146 -2.90 -1.01 0.04
C GLY A 146 -4.37 -1.22 0.37
N ARG A 147 -4.71 -0.76 1.57
CA ARG A 147 -6.05 -0.75 2.12
C ARG A 147 -6.28 0.54 2.93
N GLY A 148 -6.17 1.71 2.28
CA GLY A 148 -6.42 3.09 2.77
C GLY A 148 -7.78 3.78 2.49
N THR A 149 -7.97 4.67 1.51
CA THR A 149 -9.27 5.37 1.31
C THR A 149 -9.80 5.31 -0.12
N ALA A 150 -11.04 5.74 -0.35
CA ALA A 150 -11.50 6.06 -1.69
C ALA A 150 -10.77 7.27 -2.27
N ARG A 151 -10.71 7.37 -3.60
CA ARG A 151 -10.50 8.65 -4.24
C ARG A 151 -11.75 9.50 -4.02
N GLY A 152 -11.61 10.60 -3.27
CA GLY A 152 -12.67 11.54 -2.98
C GLY A 152 -12.86 12.58 -4.10
N ALA A 153 -13.52 13.68 -3.75
CA ALA A 153 -13.73 14.79 -4.67
C ALA A 153 -12.39 15.39 -5.16
N PRO A 154 -12.33 15.87 -6.42
CA PRO A 154 -11.17 16.59 -6.92
C PRO A 154 -10.93 17.87 -6.09
N VAL A 155 -9.66 18.21 -5.90
CA VAL A 155 -9.24 19.51 -5.37
C VAL A 155 -8.79 20.35 -6.55
N VAL A 156 -9.48 21.47 -6.77
CA VAL A 156 -9.17 22.45 -7.80
C VAL A 156 -8.80 23.78 -7.16
N THR A 157 -7.88 24.53 -7.76
CA THR A 157 -7.57 25.91 -7.35
C THR A 157 -8.71 26.87 -7.70
N GLN A 158 -8.63 28.12 -7.26
CA GLN A 158 -9.64 29.14 -7.59
C GLN A 158 -9.74 29.42 -9.11
N GLN A 159 -8.67 29.12 -9.84
CA GLN A 159 -8.49 29.27 -11.28
C GLN A 159 -8.93 27.99 -12.03
N GLY A 160 -9.47 26.99 -11.34
CA GLY A 160 -9.99 25.75 -11.92
C GLY A 160 -8.94 24.68 -12.21
N VAL A 161 -7.69 24.84 -11.77
CA VAL A 161 -6.60 23.88 -12.02
C VAL A 161 -6.73 22.68 -11.09
N LEU A 162 -6.81 21.46 -11.63
CA LEU A 162 -6.82 20.23 -10.84
C LEU A 162 -5.46 20.01 -10.16
N ARG A 163 -5.46 19.89 -8.83
CA ARG A 163 -4.27 19.62 -8.02
C ARG A 163 -4.21 18.21 -7.45
N GLY A 164 -5.32 17.49 -7.46
CA GLY A 164 -5.40 16.12 -6.98
C GLY A 164 -6.80 15.78 -6.48
N TRP A 165 -6.87 14.86 -5.52
CA TRP A 165 -8.14 14.39 -4.95
C TRP A 165 -8.05 14.27 -3.44
N ARG A 166 -9.13 14.63 -2.74
CA ARG A 166 -9.25 14.36 -1.30
C ARG A 166 -9.24 12.85 -1.05
N TRP A 167 -8.84 12.45 0.15
CA TRP A 167 -9.20 11.13 0.66
C TRP A 167 -10.73 11.07 0.82
N GLY A 168 -11.32 10.01 0.28
CA GLY A 168 -12.76 9.75 0.33
C GLY A 168 -13.11 8.87 1.53
N ALA A 169 -14.10 8.00 1.37
CA ALA A 169 -14.50 7.09 2.44
C ALA A 169 -13.35 6.15 2.87
N ASP A 170 -13.21 5.96 4.19
CA ASP A 170 -12.28 4.99 4.82
C ASP A 170 -12.95 3.63 4.92
N ASP A 171 -12.85 2.85 3.85
CA ASP A 171 -13.98 1.98 3.53
C ASP A 171 -13.62 0.41 3.60
N HIS A 172 -12.37 -0.10 3.56
CA HIS A 172 -11.89 -1.51 3.85
C HIS A 172 -11.67 -2.61 2.74
N ARG A 173 -11.84 -2.39 1.42
CA ARG A 173 -11.46 -3.33 0.31
C ARG A 173 -10.09 -3.06 -0.31
N GLN A 174 -9.16 -4.03 -0.24
CA GLN A 174 -7.82 -4.01 -0.85
C GLN A 174 -7.78 -3.46 -2.29
N SER A 175 -6.69 -2.79 -2.65
CA SER A 175 -6.45 -2.17 -3.97
C SER A 175 -4.97 -2.02 -4.30
N TRP A 176 -4.64 -1.76 -5.56
CA TRP A 176 -3.25 -1.66 -6.01
C TRP A 176 -2.99 -0.48 -6.95
N GLY A 177 -1.71 -0.14 -7.05
CA GLY A 177 -1.15 0.78 -8.03
C GLY A 177 0.33 0.46 -8.26
N VAL A 178 0.95 1.19 -9.18
CA VAL A 178 2.41 1.19 -9.36
C VAL A 178 2.98 2.56 -9.02
N ASN A 179 4.28 2.63 -8.73
CA ASN A 179 5.00 3.89 -8.59
C ASN A 179 6.50 3.62 -8.84
N ARG A 180 7.39 4.59 -8.59
CA ARG A 180 8.84 4.44 -8.61
C ARG A 180 9.44 4.92 -7.29
N VAL A 181 10.44 4.21 -6.78
CA VAL A 181 11.20 4.68 -5.61
C VAL A 181 12.00 5.91 -6.00
N LEU A 182 11.77 7.03 -5.33
CA LEU A 182 12.59 8.25 -5.46
C LEU A 182 13.93 8.08 -4.76
N GLY A 183 13.91 7.55 -3.53
CA GLY A 183 15.12 7.29 -2.77
C GLY A 183 14.85 6.65 -1.42
N ILE A 184 15.84 6.78 -0.53
CA ILE A 184 15.76 6.34 0.87
C ILE A 184 15.78 7.58 1.75
N ALA A 185 14.76 7.77 2.58
CA ALA A 185 14.76 8.80 3.62
C ALA A 185 15.07 8.18 4.99
N ASP A 186 15.97 8.83 5.72
CA ASP A 186 16.24 8.52 7.12
C ASP A 186 15.18 9.21 8.00
N TYR A 187 14.31 8.42 8.61
CA TYR A 187 13.25 8.91 9.47
C TYR A 187 13.43 8.44 10.91
N THR A 188 13.87 9.34 11.79
CA THR A 188 13.78 9.14 13.24
C THR A 188 12.40 9.58 13.72
N ASN A 189 11.69 8.74 14.47
CA ASN A 189 10.38 9.12 14.99
C ASN A 189 10.48 10.32 15.97
N PRO A 190 9.40 11.11 16.19
CA PRO A 190 9.49 12.33 16.99
C PRO A 190 9.86 12.11 18.46
N ALA A 191 9.68 10.88 18.96
CA ALA A 191 10.06 10.46 20.30
C ALA A 191 11.54 10.00 20.42
N GLY A 192 12.28 9.92 19.31
CA GLY A 192 13.69 9.52 19.28
C GLY A 192 13.94 8.04 19.61
N HIS A 193 12.90 7.21 19.65
CA HIS A 193 12.98 5.82 20.13
C HIS A 193 13.32 4.80 19.04
N TRP A 194 13.16 5.16 17.77
CA TRP A 194 13.61 4.33 16.65
C TRP A 194 13.87 5.16 15.40
N ARG A 195 14.90 4.74 14.66
CA ARG A 195 15.19 5.14 13.28
C ARG A 195 14.32 4.30 12.32
N ASN A 196 14.12 4.74 11.10
CA ASN A 196 13.41 3.98 10.07
C ASN A 196 13.92 4.44 8.69
N ASP A 197 14.54 3.53 7.95
CA ASP A 197 14.81 3.75 6.53
C ASP A 197 13.48 3.63 5.77
N LEU A 198 13.00 4.72 5.17
CA LEU A 198 11.79 4.73 4.36
C LEU A 198 12.15 4.69 2.87
N LEU A 199 11.60 3.71 2.14
CA LEU A 199 11.46 3.82 0.68
C LEU A 199 10.47 4.94 0.38
N THR A 200 10.91 5.98 -0.34
CA THR A 200 10.06 7.13 -0.68
C THR A 200 9.57 7.07 -2.13
N PHE A 201 8.36 7.57 -2.37
CA PHE A 201 7.75 7.66 -3.69
C PHE A 201 6.72 8.79 -3.71
N ALA A 202 6.57 9.48 -4.84
CA ALA A 202 5.67 10.63 -4.98
C ALA A 202 4.47 10.32 -5.89
N PHE A 203 3.44 11.15 -5.84
CA PHE A 203 2.33 11.11 -6.80
C PHE A 203 2.55 12.15 -7.88
N ASP A 204 3.37 11.83 -8.87
CA ASP A 204 3.80 12.74 -9.93
C ASP A 204 2.64 13.10 -10.87
N ALA A 205 2.81 14.06 -11.78
CA ALA A 205 1.81 14.33 -12.82
C ALA A 205 1.79 13.24 -13.92
N ASP A 206 2.93 12.60 -14.22
CA ASP A 206 3.15 11.92 -15.50
C ASP A 206 3.29 10.38 -15.46
N GLY A 207 3.36 9.72 -14.29
CA GLY A 207 3.56 8.26 -14.19
C GLY A 207 2.41 7.33 -14.65
N GLY A 208 1.41 7.86 -15.38
CA GLY A 208 0.42 7.05 -16.08
C GLY A 208 -0.81 6.59 -15.25
N PRO A 209 -1.73 5.83 -15.86
CA PRO A 209 -3.07 5.60 -15.31
C PRO A 209 -3.11 4.72 -14.05
N HIS A 210 -2.14 3.82 -13.89
CA HIS A 210 -2.01 2.96 -12.72
C HIS A 210 -1.07 3.51 -11.65
N GLU A 211 -0.49 4.70 -11.85
CA GLU A 211 0.28 5.35 -10.80
C GLU A 211 -0.59 5.50 -9.55
N GLY A 212 -0.05 5.06 -8.42
CA GLY A 212 -0.74 5.02 -7.14
C GLY A 212 0.05 5.68 -6.02
N ILE A 213 -0.67 6.31 -5.10
CA ILE A 213 -0.15 6.82 -3.84
C ILE A 213 -1.04 6.32 -2.69
N VAL A 214 -0.45 6.26 -1.51
CA VAL A 214 -1.13 5.78 -0.30
C VAL A 214 -1.94 6.91 0.35
N SER A 215 -2.82 6.53 1.25
CA SER A 215 -3.75 7.40 1.97
C SER A 215 -3.95 6.92 3.41
N GLY A 216 -4.79 7.60 4.19
CA GLY A 216 -5.15 7.14 5.54
C GLY A 216 -5.61 5.68 5.55
N SER A 217 -5.19 4.90 6.56
CA SER A 217 -5.43 3.44 6.71
C SER A 217 -4.62 2.48 5.81
N ASP A 218 -3.82 2.94 4.84
CA ASP A 218 -2.97 2.05 4.02
C ASP A 218 -1.83 1.36 4.81
N SER A 219 -1.59 1.76 6.05
CA SER A 219 -0.55 1.24 6.94
C SER A 219 -0.52 -0.29 6.99
N GLY A 220 0.69 -0.86 6.99
CA GLY A 220 0.88 -2.31 6.95
C GLY A 220 0.67 -2.95 5.57
N GLY A 221 0.25 -2.17 4.57
CA GLY A 221 0.23 -2.60 3.17
C GLY A 221 1.62 -2.91 2.61
N ALA A 222 1.66 -3.54 1.44
CA ALA A 222 2.87 -4.11 0.88
C ALA A 222 3.47 -3.26 -0.26
N VAL A 223 4.79 -3.20 -0.30
CA VAL A 223 5.56 -2.67 -1.44
C VAL A 223 6.43 -3.80 -2.00
N PHE A 224 6.11 -4.24 -3.21
CA PHE A 224 6.90 -5.24 -3.93
C PHE A 224 7.78 -4.59 -4.99
N LEU A 225 8.97 -5.15 -5.19
CA LEU A 225 9.92 -4.75 -6.25
C LEU A 225 10.36 -5.97 -7.03
N GLN A 226 10.59 -5.82 -8.34
CA GLN A 226 11.19 -6.88 -9.13
C GLN A 226 12.69 -6.99 -8.84
N ASP A 227 13.10 -8.21 -8.50
CA ASP A 227 14.49 -8.58 -8.24
C ASP A 227 15.16 -9.14 -9.51
N THR A 228 16.49 -9.30 -9.57
CA THR A 228 17.18 -9.65 -10.84
C THR A 228 16.90 -11.08 -11.35
N ASP A 229 16.19 -11.91 -10.57
CA ASP A 229 15.66 -13.20 -11.00
C ASP A 229 14.25 -13.08 -11.63
N GLY A 230 13.75 -11.85 -11.82
CA GLY A 230 12.43 -11.54 -12.37
C GLY A 230 11.29 -11.65 -11.35
N VAL A 231 11.57 -12.04 -10.11
CA VAL A 231 10.56 -12.26 -9.06
C VAL A 231 10.22 -10.95 -8.36
N TRP A 232 8.93 -10.70 -8.12
CA TRP A 232 8.47 -9.61 -7.27
C TRP A 232 8.60 -10.00 -5.79
N LYS A 233 9.45 -9.28 -5.05
CA LYS A 233 9.79 -9.54 -3.65
C LYS A 233 9.40 -8.35 -2.77
N LEU A 234 9.04 -8.61 -1.52
CA LEU A 234 8.62 -7.60 -0.56
C LEU A 234 9.84 -6.74 -0.16
N GLY A 235 9.85 -5.47 -0.59
CA GLY A 235 10.90 -4.51 -0.25
C GLY A 235 10.48 -3.45 0.75
N GLY A 236 9.18 -3.25 0.97
CA GLY A 236 8.70 -2.33 2.00
C GLY A 236 7.33 -2.67 2.57
N ILE A 237 7.05 -2.12 3.75
CA ILE A 237 5.73 -2.10 4.38
C ILE A 237 5.28 -0.65 4.54
N LEU A 238 4.07 -0.33 4.06
CA LEU A 238 3.54 1.02 4.04
C LEU A 238 3.50 1.61 5.45
N TYR A 239 4.20 2.74 5.62
CA TYR A 239 4.35 3.44 6.89
C TYR A 239 3.40 4.64 6.97
N GLY A 240 3.40 5.48 5.94
CA GLY A 240 2.59 6.69 5.94
C GLY A 240 2.80 7.56 4.71
N VAL A 241 2.19 8.74 4.74
CA VAL A 241 2.17 9.71 3.66
C VAL A 241 2.14 11.12 4.21
N ASP A 242 2.76 12.05 3.49
CA ASP A 242 2.56 13.46 3.73
C ASP A 242 1.11 13.84 3.42
N GLY A 243 0.34 14.03 4.48
CA GLY A 243 -1.12 14.12 4.43
C GLY A 243 -1.65 15.38 5.09
N THR A 244 -0.86 16.45 5.15
CA THR A 244 -1.33 17.72 5.72
C THR A 244 -2.62 18.16 5.02
N PRO A 245 -3.62 18.72 5.73
CA PRO A 245 -4.85 19.13 5.07
C PRO A 245 -4.64 20.34 4.16
N TYR A 246 -4.85 20.19 2.85
CA TYR A 246 -4.78 21.29 1.89
C TYR A 246 -6.16 21.85 1.57
N ALA A 247 -6.25 23.17 1.41
CA ALA A 247 -7.46 23.90 1.03
C ALA A 247 -7.20 24.80 -0.20
N PRO A 248 -8.23 25.09 -1.02
CA PRO A 248 -8.12 26.02 -2.14
C PRO A 248 -8.33 27.50 -1.74
N THR A 249 -8.52 27.81 -0.45
CA THR A 249 -8.74 29.18 0.05
C THR A 249 -8.04 29.43 1.38
N ALA A 250 -7.71 30.70 1.65
CA ALA A 250 -6.97 31.15 2.84
C ALA A 250 -7.74 30.96 4.15
N GLU A 251 -9.08 30.90 4.11
CA GLU A 251 -9.93 30.59 5.26
C GLU A 251 -9.86 29.10 5.64
N GLY A 252 -9.18 28.28 4.82
CA GLY A 252 -9.01 26.85 5.03
C GLY A 252 -10.32 26.06 4.90
N LYS A 253 -11.32 26.60 4.19
CA LYS A 253 -12.64 25.98 4.01
C LYS A 253 -12.49 24.74 3.13
N GLY A 254 -12.82 23.57 3.69
CA GLY A 254 -12.62 22.29 3.01
C GLY A 254 -11.16 21.84 2.96
N ALA A 255 -10.32 22.29 3.89
CA ALA A 255 -9.01 21.68 4.14
C ALA A 255 -9.17 20.16 4.40
N ALA A 256 -8.48 19.32 3.63
CA ALA A 256 -8.56 17.87 3.78
C ALA A 256 -7.26 17.19 3.35
N GLY A 257 -6.95 16.04 3.96
CA GLY A 257 -5.91 15.14 3.45
C GLY A 257 -6.29 14.59 2.08
N GLY A 258 -5.29 14.29 1.26
CA GLY A 258 -5.51 13.94 -0.15
C GLY A 258 -4.29 13.33 -0.81
N ALA A 259 -4.48 12.97 -2.08
CA ALA A 259 -3.45 12.56 -3.01
C ALA A 259 -3.28 13.71 -4.03
N PHE A 260 -2.19 14.46 -3.89
CA PHE A 260 -1.92 15.66 -4.69
C PHE A 260 -0.81 15.42 -5.71
N LEU A 261 -1.08 15.86 -6.94
CA LEU A 261 -0.13 15.85 -8.07
C LEU A 261 0.82 17.05 -8.00
N ASP A 262 0.34 18.15 -7.42
CA ASP A 262 1.06 19.41 -7.21
C ASP A 262 0.29 20.21 -6.16
N THR A 263 0.90 20.55 -5.02
CA THR A 263 0.27 21.33 -3.95
C THR A 263 0.42 22.84 -4.11
N ARG A 264 1.16 23.30 -5.13
CA ARG A 264 1.22 24.73 -5.50
C ARG A 264 -0.17 25.31 -5.77
N ASP A 265 -0.36 26.58 -5.42
CA ASP A 265 -1.65 27.30 -5.50
C ASP A 265 -2.73 26.71 -4.57
N LEU A 266 -2.31 26.00 -3.51
CA LEU A 266 -3.13 25.59 -2.37
C LEU A 266 -2.59 26.18 -1.06
N TYR A 267 -3.40 26.09 -0.01
CA TYR A 267 -3.05 26.44 1.35
C TYR A 267 -2.93 25.17 2.20
N GLU A 268 -1.73 24.90 2.72
CA GLU A 268 -1.46 23.84 3.71
C GLU A 268 -1.93 24.29 5.10
N ARG A 269 -2.67 23.45 5.83
CA ARG A 269 -3.03 23.70 7.23
C ARG A 269 -1.99 23.09 8.18
N ASP A 270 -1.18 23.90 8.87
CA ASP A 270 -0.30 23.41 9.93
C ASP A 270 -1.14 22.65 10.99
N ARG A 271 -0.80 21.38 11.23
CA ARG A 271 -1.59 20.47 12.07
C ARG A 271 -1.53 20.81 13.57
N ARG A 272 -0.61 21.68 13.99
CA ARG A 272 -0.39 22.10 15.39
C ARG A 272 -0.97 23.48 15.64
N THR A 273 -0.70 24.47 14.80
CA THR A 273 -1.17 25.86 14.98
C THR A 273 -2.53 26.08 14.33
N GLY A 274 -2.90 25.26 13.34
CA GLY A 274 -4.11 25.43 12.53
C GLY A 274 -3.99 26.52 11.47
N GLU A 275 -2.84 27.19 11.37
CA GLU A 275 -2.54 28.27 10.43
C GLU A 275 -2.52 27.75 8.98
N MET A 276 -2.84 28.62 8.03
CA MET A 276 -2.88 28.31 6.61
C MET A 276 -1.66 28.91 5.90
N HIS A 277 -0.78 28.05 5.37
CA HIS A 277 0.44 28.42 4.64
C HIS A 277 0.21 28.28 3.14
N TYR A 278 0.40 29.36 2.37
CA TYR A 278 0.20 29.33 0.92
C TYR A 278 1.42 28.76 0.19
N HIS A 279 1.19 27.82 -0.73
CA HIS A 279 2.22 27.27 -1.61
C HIS A 279 2.28 28.08 -2.90
N ASP A 280 3.33 28.90 -3.04
CA ASP A 280 3.50 29.81 -4.17
C ASP A 280 3.52 29.07 -5.53
N PRO A 281 2.61 29.40 -6.48
CA PRO A 281 2.61 28.83 -7.83
C PRO A 281 3.89 29.10 -8.63
N LEU A 282 4.67 30.12 -8.27
CA LEU A 282 5.93 30.46 -8.93
C LEU A 282 7.11 29.56 -8.50
N ARG A 283 6.91 28.62 -7.56
CA ARG A 283 7.94 27.62 -7.23
C ARG A 283 8.32 26.81 -8.48
N PRO A 284 9.62 26.54 -8.70
CA PRO A 284 10.13 26.10 -10.00
C PRO A 284 9.76 24.66 -10.39
N ALA A 285 9.28 23.84 -9.45
CA ALA A 285 8.86 22.47 -9.68
C ALA A 285 7.48 22.20 -9.02
N PRO A 286 6.70 21.23 -9.53
CA PRO A 286 5.53 20.71 -8.84
C PRO A 286 5.87 20.15 -7.45
N GLU A 287 4.92 20.23 -6.52
CA GLU A 287 5.07 19.72 -5.15
C GLU A 287 4.07 18.57 -4.91
N PRO A 288 4.36 17.34 -5.38
CA PRO A 288 3.46 16.19 -5.24
C PRO A 288 3.43 15.66 -3.79
N THR A 289 2.36 14.94 -3.45
CA THR A 289 2.29 14.15 -2.22
C THR A 289 3.37 13.07 -2.21
N VAL A 290 4.17 12.99 -1.13
CA VAL A 290 5.19 11.96 -0.93
C VAL A 290 4.75 10.94 0.12
N ALA A 291 4.96 9.65 -0.17
CA ALA A 291 4.70 8.53 0.72
C ALA A 291 5.99 7.81 1.13
N GLY A 292 5.91 7.05 2.23
CA GLY A 292 7.02 6.28 2.78
C GLY A 292 6.62 4.85 3.18
N ALA A 293 7.53 3.91 2.95
CA ALA A 293 7.40 2.52 3.39
C ALA A 293 8.64 2.04 4.14
N THR A 294 8.45 1.46 5.33
CA THR A 294 9.49 0.82 6.15
C THR A 294 10.25 -0.21 5.31
N ARG A 295 11.55 0.03 5.09
CA ARG A 295 12.41 -0.71 4.16
C ARG A 295 12.83 -2.07 4.70
N ILE A 296 12.39 -3.14 4.05
CA ILE A 296 12.69 -4.52 4.43
C ILE A 296 14.19 -4.80 4.46
N SER A 297 14.96 -4.33 3.48
CA SER A 297 16.41 -4.61 3.40
C SER A 297 17.22 -4.03 4.56
N SER A 298 16.67 -3.03 5.26
CA SER A 298 17.26 -2.48 6.49
C SER A 298 16.84 -3.24 7.73
N SER A 299 15.62 -3.77 7.77
CA SER A 299 15.16 -4.67 8.85
C SER A 299 15.64 -6.13 8.71
N LEU A 300 16.26 -6.52 7.60
CA LEU A 300 16.67 -7.91 7.32
C LEU A 300 17.48 -8.61 8.42
N PRO A 301 18.52 -8.00 9.02
CA PRO A 301 19.30 -8.64 10.08
C PRO A 301 18.44 -9.00 11.30
N TYR A 302 17.44 -8.16 11.63
CA TYR A 302 16.48 -8.45 12.68
C TYR A 302 15.49 -9.55 12.27
N LEU A 303 14.95 -9.50 11.04
CA LEU A 303 14.06 -10.54 10.54
C LEU A 303 14.74 -11.91 10.56
N GLN A 304 16.02 -11.98 10.17
CA GLN A 304 16.84 -13.19 10.19
C GLN A 304 17.14 -13.72 11.60
N SER A 305 17.15 -12.88 12.63
CA SER A 305 17.37 -13.33 14.01
C SER A 305 16.10 -13.81 14.71
N VAL A 306 14.90 -13.37 14.28
CA VAL A 306 13.62 -13.72 14.94
C VAL A 306 12.70 -14.63 14.13
N VAL A 307 12.92 -14.81 12.82
CA VAL A 307 12.11 -15.69 11.97
C VAL A 307 12.93 -16.90 11.51
N PRO A 308 12.74 -18.09 12.11
CA PRO A 308 13.32 -19.33 11.62
C PRO A 308 12.87 -19.61 10.17
N ASP A 309 13.82 -20.05 9.35
CA ASP A 309 13.59 -20.38 7.93
C ASP A 309 12.94 -19.26 7.09
N LEU A 310 13.55 -18.06 7.09
CA LEU A 310 13.41 -17.08 5.99
C LEU A 310 14.03 -17.60 4.68
N ARG A 311 13.52 -18.74 4.20
CA ARG A 311 13.89 -19.33 2.92
C ARG A 311 12.92 -18.87 1.84
N PRO A 312 13.42 -18.65 0.61
CA PRO A 312 12.56 -18.35 -0.52
C PRO A 312 11.49 -19.43 -0.72
N PHE A 313 10.21 -19.04 -0.81
CA PHE A 313 9.16 -19.96 -1.26
C PHE A 313 9.43 -20.36 -2.73
N PRO A 314 9.40 -21.66 -3.09
CA PRO A 314 9.62 -22.10 -4.46
C PRO A 314 8.37 -21.81 -5.33
N TRP A 315 8.43 -20.74 -6.13
CA TRP A 315 7.32 -20.22 -6.96
C TRP A 315 6.77 -21.17 -8.04
N VAL A 316 7.45 -22.30 -8.31
CA VAL A 316 7.17 -23.27 -9.39
C VAL A 316 5.69 -23.69 -9.45
N TRP A 317 4.97 -23.65 -8.33
CA TRP A 317 3.60 -24.14 -8.22
C TRP A 317 2.48 -23.10 -8.46
N ILE A 318 2.77 -21.80 -8.51
CA ILE A 318 1.71 -20.78 -8.64
C ILE A 318 1.21 -20.65 -10.09
N LEU A 319 2.10 -20.75 -11.08
CA LEU A 319 1.72 -20.68 -12.51
C LEU A 319 0.90 -21.89 -12.97
N ALA A 320 1.15 -23.08 -12.41
CA ALA A 320 0.43 -24.31 -12.75
C ALA A 320 -1.08 -24.21 -12.46
N GLY A 321 -1.48 -23.53 -11.37
CA GLY A 321 -2.89 -23.34 -11.02
C GLY A 321 -3.67 -22.47 -12.01
N VAL A 322 -3.01 -21.47 -12.62
CA VAL A 322 -3.65 -20.56 -13.59
C VAL A 322 -3.86 -21.26 -14.95
N ALA A 323 -2.89 -22.07 -15.38
CA ALA A 323 -3.02 -22.89 -16.59
C ALA A 323 -4.07 -24.01 -16.45
N ALA A 324 -4.17 -24.64 -15.28
CA ALA A 324 -5.17 -25.68 -15.01
C ALA A 324 -6.62 -25.14 -14.99
N ALA A 325 -6.85 -23.97 -14.38
CA ALA A 325 -8.19 -23.39 -14.28
C ALA A 325 -8.75 -22.93 -15.65
N THR A 326 -7.89 -22.37 -16.49
CA THR A 326 -8.25 -21.91 -17.85
C THR A 326 -8.55 -23.07 -18.79
N THR A 327 -7.73 -24.13 -18.78
CA THR A 327 -7.97 -25.34 -19.59
C THR A 327 -9.22 -26.10 -19.17
N ALA A 328 -9.48 -26.27 -17.87
CA ALA A 328 -10.69 -26.93 -17.37
C ALA A 328 -11.98 -26.18 -17.79
N THR A 329 -11.97 -24.85 -17.73
CA THR A 329 -13.13 -24.02 -18.10
C THR A 329 -13.37 -24.04 -19.61
N ALA A 330 -12.32 -23.96 -20.43
CA ALA A 330 -12.42 -24.09 -21.88
C ALA A 330 -12.97 -25.46 -22.31
N LEU A 331 -12.51 -26.55 -21.69
CA LEU A 331 -12.99 -27.90 -21.96
C LEU A 331 -14.47 -28.08 -21.58
N ALA A 332 -14.90 -27.57 -20.41
CA ALA A 332 -16.29 -27.61 -19.98
C ALA A 332 -17.24 -26.86 -20.93
N ILE A 333 -16.82 -25.69 -21.44
CA ILE A 333 -17.58 -24.91 -22.43
C ILE A 333 -17.67 -25.67 -23.77
N HIS A 334 -16.57 -26.29 -24.23
CA HIS A 334 -16.56 -27.05 -25.48
C HIS A 334 -17.44 -28.31 -25.41
N LEU A 335 -17.40 -29.04 -24.29
CA LEU A 335 -18.23 -30.22 -24.06
C LEU A 335 -19.72 -29.86 -23.97
N ARG A 336 -20.09 -28.76 -23.29
CA ARG A 336 -21.48 -28.26 -23.30
C ARG A 336 -21.97 -27.92 -24.71
N ARG A 337 -21.16 -27.20 -25.50
CA ARG A 337 -21.51 -26.85 -26.89
C ARG A 337 -21.71 -28.09 -27.78
N ARG A 338 -20.86 -29.12 -27.65
CA ARG A 338 -21.05 -30.39 -28.38
C ARG A 338 -22.30 -31.15 -27.93
N GLY A 339 -22.60 -31.18 -26.63
CA GLY A 339 -23.82 -31.80 -26.10
C GLY A 339 -25.09 -31.17 -26.66
N SER A 340 -25.20 -29.84 -26.65
CA SER A 340 -26.34 -29.11 -27.21
C SER A 340 -26.52 -29.35 -28.72
N ALA A 341 -25.42 -29.37 -29.50
CA ALA A 341 -25.48 -29.62 -30.94
C ALA A 341 -25.92 -31.06 -31.28
N LEU A 342 -25.56 -32.05 -30.46
CA LEU A 342 -26.01 -33.44 -30.61
C LEU A 342 -27.50 -33.62 -30.26
N LEU A 343 -27.99 -32.90 -29.23
CA LEU A 343 -29.41 -32.88 -28.87
C LEU A 343 -30.26 -32.25 -29.98
N GLN A 344 -29.85 -31.10 -30.53
CA GLN A 344 -30.54 -30.45 -31.65
C GLN A 344 -30.56 -31.33 -32.91
N ARG A 345 -29.44 -32.01 -33.24
CA ARG A 345 -29.38 -32.95 -34.37
C ARG A 345 -30.24 -34.21 -34.19
N ARG A 346 -30.49 -34.65 -32.94
CA ARG A 346 -31.44 -35.73 -32.66
C ARG A 346 -32.89 -35.26 -32.83
N GLN A 347 -33.24 -34.08 -32.34
CA GLN A 347 -34.59 -33.52 -32.54
C GLN A 347 -34.91 -33.22 -34.02
N ALA A 348 -33.92 -32.81 -34.81
CA ALA A 348 -34.08 -32.58 -36.25
C ALA A 348 -34.18 -33.84 -37.12
N ARG A 349 -33.98 -35.05 -36.57
CA ARG A 349 -34.10 -36.35 -37.26
C ARG A 349 -35.27 -37.20 -36.76
N GLY A 350 -36.14 -36.63 -35.92
CA GLY A 350 -37.31 -37.29 -35.34
C GLY A 350 -38.65 -36.74 -35.84
N ARG A 351 -38.70 -36.31 -37.11
CA ARG A 351 -39.89 -35.91 -37.85
C ARG A 351 -39.83 -36.51 -39.25
#